data_AF-A0A892ZHY7-F1
#
_entry.id   AF-A0A892ZHY7-F1
#
_cell.length_a   1.000
_cell.length_b   1.000
_cell.length_c   1.000
_cell.angle_alpha   90.00
_cell.angle_beta   90.00
_cell.angle_gamma   90.00
#
_symmetry.space_group_name_H-M   'P 1'
#
loop_
_entity.id
_entity.type
_entity.pdbx_description
1 polymer ?
#
loop_
_entity_poly.entity_id
_entity_poly.type
_entity_poly.pdbx_seq_one_letter_code
_entity_poly.pdbx_strand_id
1 'polypeptide(L)'
;MSLNTKPLPPLTKQVCQLDANGYYLYTTDADLDLAASDGSYILPGGCIDADPPEDRPGHAARWQDGAWQYLPDHRGQVFYSTATGQPHTINAVGALPDGITDTPPPDKYHSWDAKAKAWTLTKSARAQQLADAKAAKYAAINNAAQAHISRAAELDKVPEFELATWAQQAAEAEAWAVNNTAATPMLSQIALARGADLDDLRTKALKKARAYSALAAHVAGQRQAYVDALNAAADLAAVDEIKINYSAPGA
;
A
#
# COMPACT_ATOMS: atom_id res chain seq x y z
N MET A 1 -84.34 8.68 22.55
CA MET A 1 -83.01 8.23 23.00
C MET A 1 -82.08 8.28 21.79
N SER A 2 -81.30 9.35 21.63
CA SER A 2 -80.27 9.38 20.60
C SER A 2 -79.13 8.49 21.07
N LEU A 3 -78.96 7.33 20.42
CA LEU A 3 -77.76 6.51 20.58
C LEU A 3 -76.59 7.36 20.09
N ASN A 4 -75.84 7.91 21.03
CA ASN A 4 -74.60 8.63 20.77
C ASN A 4 -73.56 7.60 20.33
N THR A 5 -73.65 7.18 19.08
CA THR A 5 -72.69 6.25 18.47
C THR A 5 -71.46 7.07 18.13
N LYS A 6 -70.54 7.15 19.10
CA LYS A 6 -69.18 7.62 18.82
C LYS A 6 -68.66 6.76 17.65
N PRO A 7 -68.21 7.36 16.53
CA PRO A 7 -67.75 6.60 15.38
C PRO A 7 -66.63 5.66 15.81
N LEU A 8 -66.67 4.42 15.31
CA LEU A 8 -65.62 3.43 15.55
C LEU A 8 -64.28 3.98 15.03
N PRO A 9 -63.18 3.81 15.78
CA PRO A 9 -61.85 4.19 15.31
C PRO A 9 -61.47 3.40 14.03
N PRO A 10 -60.50 3.88 13.24
CA PRO A 10 -60.03 3.16 12.07
C PRO A 10 -59.51 1.76 12.46
N LEU A 11 -59.62 0.80 11.55
CA LEU A 11 -59.19 -0.58 11.80
C LEU A 11 -57.68 -0.72 11.97
N THR A 12 -56.91 0.23 11.42
CA THR A 12 -55.46 0.28 11.55
C THR A 12 -55.00 1.67 11.93
N LYS A 13 -53.83 1.72 12.58
CA LYS A 13 -53.11 2.95 12.91
C LYS A 13 -51.63 2.79 12.60
N GLN A 14 -51.02 3.83 12.04
CA GLN A 14 -49.56 3.88 11.83
C GLN A 14 -48.84 3.99 13.18
N VAL A 15 -47.82 3.16 13.35
CA VAL A 15 -46.95 3.10 14.53
C VAL A 15 -45.49 3.00 14.09
N CYS A 16 -44.57 3.36 14.97
CA CYS A 16 -43.15 3.41 14.64
C CYS A 16 -42.42 2.17 15.15
N GLN A 17 -41.75 1.44 14.26
CA GLN A 17 -40.88 0.31 14.62
C GLN A 17 -39.52 0.84 15.07
N LEU A 18 -39.05 0.36 16.23
CA LEU A 18 -37.72 0.64 16.74
C LEU A 18 -36.80 -0.58 16.64
N ASP A 19 -35.49 -0.34 16.62
CA ASP A 19 -34.46 -1.35 16.86
C ASP A 19 -34.31 -1.67 18.37
N ALA A 20 -33.44 -2.63 18.71
CA ALA A 20 -33.19 -3.02 20.09
C ALA A 20 -32.61 -1.90 20.98
N ASN A 21 -32.07 -0.83 20.38
CA ASN A 21 -31.51 0.32 21.09
C ASN A 21 -32.48 1.52 21.16
N GLY A 22 -33.68 1.38 20.56
CA GLY A 22 -34.72 2.41 20.51
C GLY A 22 -34.59 3.39 19.34
N TYR A 23 -33.80 3.09 18.31
CA TYR A 23 -33.71 3.91 17.10
C TYR A 23 -34.82 3.57 16.12
N TYR A 24 -35.39 4.61 15.50
CA TYR A 24 -36.41 4.47 14.46
C TYR A 24 -35.89 3.68 13.26
N LEU A 25 -36.67 2.71 12.79
CA LEU A 25 -36.38 1.91 11.59
C LEU A 25 -37.32 2.27 10.42
N TYR A 26 -38.63 2.14 10.65
CA TYR A 26 -39.68 2.39 9.66
C TYR A 26 -41.05 2.49 10.36
N THR A 27 -42.09 2.88 9.61
CA THR A 27 -43.48 2.81 10.08
C THR A 27 -44.17 1.53 9.63
N THR A 28 -45.06 1.02 10.47
CA THR A 28 -45.90 -0.15 10.20
C THR A 28 -47.32 0.10 10.74
N ASP A 29 -48.26 -0.76 10.42
CA ASP A 29 -49.63 -0.69 10.94
C ASP A 29 -49.79 -1.53 12.22
N ALA A 30 -50.52 -0.99 13.19
CA ALA A 30 -51.11 -1.69 14.32
C ALA A 30 -52.60 -1.88 14.08
N ASP A 31 -53.12 -3.07 14.36
CA ASP A 31 -54.53 -3.40 14.21
C ASP A 31 -55.34 -2.96 15.43
N LEU A 32 -56.59 -2.53 15.22
CA LEU A 32 -57.52 -2.23 16.30
C LEU A 32 -57.79 -3.51 17.11
N ASP A 33 -57.68 -3.43 18.44
CA ASP A 33 -58.06 -4.52 19.32
C ASP A 33 -59.59 -4.56 19.44
N LEU A 34 -60.22 -5.38 18.59
CA LEU A 34 -61.66 -5.57 18.59
C LEU A 34 -62.20 -6.20 19.88
N ALA A 35 -61.34 -6.83 20.70
CA ALA A 35 -61.73 -7.39 21.98
C ALA A 35 -61.70 -6.33 23.10
N ALA A 36 -60.97 -5.24 22.92
CA ALA A 36 -60.91 -4.13 23.87
C ALA A 36 -62.05 -3.14 23.62
N SER A 37 -62.81 -2.82 24.67
CA SER A 37 -63.94 -1.88 24.59
C SER A 37 -63.53 -0.41 24.62
N ASP A 38 -62.24 -0.12 24.81
CA ASP A 38 -61.67 1.23 24.92
C ASP A 38 -61.13 1.80 23.59
N GLY A 39 -61.10 0.98 22.53
CA GLY A 39 -60.58 1.35 21.21
C GLY A 39 -59.05 1.36 21.11
N SER A 40 -58.38 0.58 21.96
CA SER A 40 -56.91 0.37 21.90
C SER A 40 -56.48 -0.45 20.67
N TYR A 41 -55.18 -0.37 20.34
CA TYR A 41 -54.57 -1.08 19.21
C TYR A 41 -53.58 -2.13 19.69
N ILE A 42 -53.45 -3.21 18.95
CA ILE A 42 -52.47 -4.27 19.16
C ILE A 42 -51.15 -3.83 18.52
N LEU A 43 -50.23 -3.33 19.35
CA LEU A 43 -48.90 -2.90 18.91
C LEU A 43 -48.03 -4.12 18.53
N PRO A 44 -47.44 -4.16 17.33
CA PRO A 44 -46.40 -5.12 16.99
C PRO A 44 -45.19 -4.99 17.93
N GLY A 45 -44.43 -6.09 18.08
CA GLY A 45 -43.28 -6.12 18.99
C GLY A 45 -42.21 -5.06 18.65
N GLY A 46 -41.85 -4.24 19.63
CA GLY A 46 -40.86 -3.17 19.45
C GLY A 46 -41.40 -1.92 18.76
N CYS A 47 -42.72 -1.83 18.54
CA CYS A 47 -43.37 -0.61 18.09
C CYS A 47 -43.73 0.33 19.25
N ILE A 48 -43.79 1.62 18.93
CA ILE A 48 -44.36 2.67 19.80
C ILE A 48 -45.51 3.37 19.09
N ASP A 49 -46.49 3.81 19.87
CA ASP A 49 -47.57 4.67 19.39
C ASP A 49 -47.15 6.14 19.44
N ALA A 50 -46.47 6.59 18.38
CA ALA A 50 -46.01 7.96 18.20
C ALA A 50 -45.96 8.30 16.70
N ASP A 51 -46.11 9.59 16.38
CA ASP A 51 -45.88 10.07 15.02
C ASP A 51 -44.42 9.83 14.60
N PRO A 52 -44.15 9.55 13.30
CA PRO A 52 -42.80 9.33 12.81
C PRO A 52 -41.89 10.53 13.07
N PRO A 53 -40.58 10.30 13.32
CA PRO A 53 -39.64 11.40 13.50
C PRO A 53 -39.48 12.20 12.21
N GLU A 54 -39.10 13.46 12.34
CA GLU A 54 -38.71 14.29 11.20
C GLU A 54 -37.41 13.75 10.59
N ASP A 55 -37.30 13.77 9.26
CA ASP A 55 -36.05 13.45 8.60
C ASP A 55 -35.00 14.55 8.86
N ARG A 56 -33.85 14.15 9.39
CA ARG A 56 -32.72 15.03 9.69
C ARG A 56 -31.44 14.41 9.15
N PRO A 57 -30.92 14.90 8.01
CA PRO A 57 -29.69 14.37 7.42
C PRO A 57 -28.55 14.29 8.43
N GLY A 58 -27.88 13.14 8.47
CA GLY A 58 -26.77 12.88 9.38
C GLY A 58 -27.16 12.66 10.85
N HIS A 59 -28.44 12.45 11.16
CA HIS A 59 -28.91 12.12 12.51
C HIS A 59 -29.79 10.88 12.49
N ALA A 60 -29.74 10.10 13.57
CA ALA A 60 -30.70 9.04 13.84
C ALA A 60 -31.62 9.46 14.98
N ALA A 61 -32.92 9.20 14.82
CA ALA A 61 -33.93 9.47 15.82
C ALA A 61 -34.04 8.30 16.79
N ARG A 62 -33.90 8.58 18.09
CA ARG A 62 -34.06 7.63 19.20
C ARG A 62 -35.27 8.01 20.02
N TRP A 63 -36.12 7.04 20.34
CA TRP A 63 -37.23 7.26 21.26
C TRP A 63 -36.76 7.18 22.71
N GLN A 64 -36.95 8.25 23.48
CA GLN A 64 -36.60 8.28 24.90
C GLN A 64 -37.55 9.23 25.66
N ASP A 65 -38.03 8.79 26.83
CA ASP A 65 -38.87 9.58 27.73
C ASP A 65 -40.13 10.20 27.07
N GLY A 66 -40.72 9.47 26.11
CA GLY A 66 -41.92 9.91 25.40
C GLY A 66 -41.69 10.92 24.27
N ALA A 67 -40.44 11.12 23.84
CA ALA A 67 -40.10 12.03 22.76
C ALA A 67 -38.96 11.50 21.86
N TRP A 68 -38.87 12.05 20.64
CA TRP A 68 -37.76 11.80 19.72
C TRP A 68 -36.53 12.64 20.08
N GLN A 69 -35.39 11.98 20.28
CA GLN A 69 -34.07 12.61 20.38
C GLN A 69 -33.27 12.35 19.10
N TYR A 70 -32.64 13.38 18.57
CA TYR A 70 -31.84 13.27 17.34
C TYR A 70 -30.36 13.27 17.70
N LEU A 71 -29.70 12.15 17.45
CA LEU A 71 -28.28 11.95 17.73
C LEU A 71 -27.50 11.90 16.42
N PRO A 72 -26.28 12.46 16.35
CA PRO A 72 -25.44 12.38 15.15
C PRO A 72 -25.25 10.92 14.73
N ASP A 73 -25.40 10.65 13.44
CA ASP A 73 -25.21 9.31 12.87
C ASP A 73 -24.06 9.34 11.87
N HIS A 74 -22.90 8.88 12.35
CA HIS A 74 -21.70 8.71 11.54
C HIS A 74 -21.47 7.23 11.17
N ARG A 75 -22.44 6.34 11.41
CA ARG A 75 -22.26 4.90 11.19
C ARG A 75 -21.82 4.61 9.75
N GLY A 76 -20.87 3.70 9.60
CA GLY A 76 -20.27 3.32 8.31
C GLY A 76 -19.25 4.32 7.76
N GLN A 77 -19.13 5.52 8.34
CA GLN A 77 -18.08 6.48 7.96
C GLN A 77 -16.74 6.07 8.58
N VAL A 78 -15.66 6.37 7.87
CA VAL A 78 -14.28 6.09 8.30
C VAL A 78 -13.63 7.36 8.80
N PHE A 79 -13.11 7.29 10.02
CA PHE A 79 -12.25 8.29 10.65
C PHE A 79 -10.86 7.70 10.85
N TYR A 80 -9.91 8.48 11.34
CA TYR A 80 -8.52 8.09 11.56
C TYR A 80 -8.12 8.38 12.99
N SER A 81 -7.47 7.41 13.64
CA SER A 81 -6.92 7.61 14.99
C SER A 81 -5.83 8.68 14.96
N THR A 82 -5.95 9.70 15.81
CA THR A 82 -4.91 10.73 15.94
C THR A 82 -3.64 10.19 16.61
N ALA A 83 -3.73 9.05 17.30
CA ALA A 83 -2.57 8.43 17.94
C ALA A 83 -1.71 7.60 16.96
N THR A 84 -2.35 6.92 16.00
CA THR A 84 -1.66 5.94 15.13
C THR A 84 -1.84 6.19 13.64
N GLY A 85 -2.78 7.05 13.24
CA GLY A 85 -3.17 7.25 11.84
C GLY A 85 -4.01 6.11 11.24
N GLN A 86 -4.34 5.08 12.02
CA GLN A 86 -5.09 3.92 11.54
C GLN A 86 -6.57 4.27 11.31
N PRO A 87 -7.22 3.70 10.26
CA PRO A 87 -8.63 3.91 10.01
C PRO A 87 -9.49 3.27 11.11
N HIS A 88 -10.58 3.94 11.44
CA HIS A 88 -11.57 3.56 12.44
C HIS A 88 -12.97 3.79 11.87
N THR A 89 -13.76 2.71 11.71
CA THR A 89 -15.15 2.81 11.23
C THR A 89 -16.09 3.03 12.41
N ILE A 90 -16.95 4.04 12.31
CA ILE A 90 -17.96 4.29 13.32
C ILE A 90 -19.10 3.29 13.16
N ASN A 91 -19.44 2.60 14.25
CA ASN A 91 -20.48 1.57 14.25
C ASN A 91 -21.67 1.92 15.16
N ALA A 92 -21.59 3.03 15.90
CA ALA A 92 -22.62 3.48 16.81
C ALA A 92 -23.13 4.87 16.44
N VAL A 93 -24.41 5.11 16.70
CA VAL A 93 -25.00 6.46 16.67
C VAL A 93 -24.53 7.21 17.91
N GLY A 94 -24.25 8.50 17.76
CA GLY A 94 -23.91 9.40 18.84
C GLY A 94 -22.68 10.26 18.54
N ALA A 95 -22.13 10.85 19.60
CA ALA A 95 -20.90 11.62 19.51
C ALA A 95 -19.73 10.74 19.02
N LEU A 96 -18.87 11.34 18.20
CA LEU A 96 -17.63 10.70 17.76
C LEU A 96 -16.72 10.40 18.96
N PRO A 97 -16.02 9.25 18.97
CA PRO A 97 -14.98 8.95 19.95
C PRO A 97 -13.92 10.05 20.03
N ASP A 98 -13.34 10.27 21.21
CA ASP A 98 -12.18 11.13 21.34
C ASP A 98 -10.96 10.54 20.61
N GLY A 99 -10.06 11.40 20.14
CA GLY A 99 -8.81 10.98 19.52
C GLY A 99 -8.95 10.43 18.09
N ILE A 100 -9.98 10.87 17.36
CA ILE A 100 -10.12 10.62 15.93
C ILE A 100 -10.26 11.91 15.11
N THR A 101 -9.98 11.81 13.82
CA THR A 101 -10.11 12.89 12.83
C THR A 101 -10.67 12.34 11.52
N ASP A 102 -11.39 13.14 10.77
CA ASP A 102 -11.86 12.79 9.41
C ASP A 102 -10.74 12.90 8.37
N THR A 103 -9.61 13.53 8.73
CA THR A 103 -8.49 13.78 7.84
C THR A 103 -7.47 12.63 7.95
N PRO A 104 -7.17 11.90 6.87
CA PRO A 104 -6.13 10.87 6.89
C PRO A 104 -4.73 11.46 7.10
N PRO A 105 -3.79 10.71 7.72
CA PRO A 105 -2.38 11.07 7.65
C PRO A 105 -1.92 11.03 6.19
N PRO A 106 -1.20 12.05 5.70
CA PRO A 106 -0.71 12.07 4.31
C PRO A 106 0.21 10.88 3.99
N ASP A 107 1.07 10.50 4.94
CA ASP A 107 1.92 9.32 4.87
C ASP A 107 2.26 8.79 6.27
N LYS A 108 2.99 7.67 6.34
CA LYS A 108 3.38 7.00 7.59
C LYS A 108 4.36 7.80 8.48
N TYR A 109 4.94 8.89 7.98
CA TYR A 109 5.89 9.74 8.72
C TYR A 109 5.20 10.90 9.42
N HIS A 110 3.92 11.18 9.09
CA HIS A 110 3.15 12.22 9.74
C HIS A 110 2.62 11.76 11.10
N SER A 111 2.63 12.69 12.06
CA SER A 111 2.08 12.51 13.40
C SER A 111 1.08 13.62 13.71
N TRP A 112 0.03 13.32 14.46
CA TRP A 112 -0.97 14.31 14.82
C TRP A 112 -0.42 15.35 15.81
N ASP A 113 -0.56 16.63 15.47
CA ASP A 113 -0.36 17.73 16.39
C ASP A 113 -1.71 18.11 17.02
N ALA A 114 -1.89 17.78 18.30
CA ALA A 114 -3.12 18.05 19.04
C ALA A 114 -3.44 19.55 19.18
N LYS A 115 -2.41 20.41 19.18
CA LYS A 115 -2.57 21.87 19.30
C LYS A 115 -2.98 22.49 17.97
N ALA A 116 -2.36 22.06 16.88
CA ALA A 116 -2.71 22.50 15.53
C ALA A 116 -3.97 21.81 14.98
N LYS A 117 -4.39 20.70 15.61
CA LYS A 117 -5.44 19.79 15.11
C LYS A 117 -5.19 19.36 13.66
N ALA A 118 -3.94 19.02 13.35
CA ALA A 118 -3.52 18.68 12.01
C ALA A 118 -2.38 17.65 12.02
N TRP A 119 -2.24 16.89 10.93
CA TRP A 119 -1.10 16.04 10.69
C TRP A 119 0.13 16.89 10.40
N THR A 120 1.23 16.62 11.10
CA THR A 120 2.48 17.36 10.97
C THR A 120 3.64 16.42 10.73
N LEU A 121 4.61 16.91 9.96
CA LEU A 121 5.86 16.23 9.70
C LEU A 121 6.97 16.90 10.52
N THR A 122 7.55 16.17 11.47
CA THR A 122 8.64 16.72 12.31
C THR A 122 9.97 16.73 11.56
N LYS A 123 10.98 17.48 12.05
CA LYS A 123 12.32 17.46 11.46
C LYS A 123 12.93 16.05 11.48
N SER A 124 12.74 15.32 12.57
CA SER A 124 13.20 13.92 12.70
C SER A 124 12.49 13.00 11.69
N ALA A 125 11.17 13.14 11.55
CA ALA A 125 10.40 12.36 10.59
C ALA A 125 10.81 12.66 9.13
N ARG A 126 11.07 13.93 8.78
CA ARG A 126 11.64 14.28 7.45
C ARG A 126 12.98 13.60 7.20
N ALA A 127 13.86 13.59 8.21
CA ALA A 127 15.16 12.96 8.10
C ALA A 127 15.03 11.44 7.90
N GLN A 128 14.12 10.78 8.63
CA GLN A 128 13.84 9.35 8.47
C GLN A 128 13.24 9.04 7.09
N GLN A 129 12.29 9.85 6.63
CA GLN A 129 11.68 9.70 5.31
C GLN A 129 12.73 9.79 4.20
N LEU A 130 13.65 10.77 4.29
CA LEU A 130 14.76 10.89 3.35
C LEU A 130 15.73 9.71 3.44
N ALA A 131 16.05 9.23 4.64
CA ALA A 131 16.93 8.08 4.83
C ALA A 131 16.34 6.81 4.20
N ASP A 132 15.05 6.54 4.42
CA ASP A 132 14.34 5.40 3.84
C ASP A 132 14.30 5.50 2.30
N ALA A 133 14.02 6.69 1.76
CA ALA A 133 14.03 6.94 0.31
C ALA A 133 15.42 6.70 -0.29
N LYS A 134 16.49 7.17 0.39
CA LYS A 134 17.86 6.92 -0.04
C LYS A 134 18.21 5.44 0.00
N ALA A 135 17.85 4.73 1.06
CA ALA A 135 18.08 3.29 1.16
C ALA A 135 17.39 2.51 0.03
N ALA A 136 16.12 2.84 -0.27
CA ALA A 136 15.39 2.24 -1.38
C ALA A 136 16.05 2.53 -2.74
N LYS A 137 16.47 3.78 -2.98
CA LYS A 137 17.14 4.16 -4.23
C LYS A 137 18.51 3.47 -4.38
N TYR A 138 19.27 3.35 -3.30
CA TYR A 138 20.56 2.65 -3.30
C TYR A 138 20.39 1.17 -3.71
N ALA A 139 19.39 0.49 -3.15
CA ALA A 139 19.04 -0.87 -3.55
C ALA A 139 18.65 -0.95 -5.04
N ALA A 140 17.81 -0.01 -5.52
CA ALA A 140 17.44 0.06 -6.93
C ALA A 140 18.65 0.27 -7.86
N ILE A 141 19.58 1.16 -7.50
CA ILE A 141 20.82 1.40 -8.26
C ILE A 141 21.63 0.11 -8.41
N ASN A 142 21.84 -0.62 -7.31
CA ASN A 142 22.63 -1.85 -7.32
C ASN A 142 21.92 -2.99 -8.08
N ASN A 143 20.62 -3.17 -7.86
CA ASN A 143 19.84 -4.20 -8.53
C ASN A 143 19.80 -3.98 -10.04
N ALA A 144 19.61 -2.73 -10.48
CA ALA A 144 19.62 -2.40 -11.90
C ALA A 144 21.00 -2.59 -12.55
N ALA A 145 22.11 -2.29 -11.83
CA ALA A 145 23.46 -2.58 -12.32
C ALA A 145 23.66 -4.09 -12.52
N GLN A 146 23.32 -4.88 -11.51
CA GLN A 146 23.45 -6.33 -11.56
C GLN A 146 22.60 -6.92 -12.68
N ALA A 147 21.34 -6.48 -12.83
CA ALA A 147 20.45 -6.92 -13.90
C ALA A 147 20.98 -6.55 -15.29
N HIS A 148 21.57 -5.36 -15.44
CA HIS A 148 22.16 -4.93 -16.71
C HIS A 148 23.34 -5.83 -17.12
N ILE A 149 24.27 -6.09 -16.19
CA ILE A 149 25.40 -7.01 -16.43
C ILE A 149 24.91 -8.42 -16.72
N SER A 150 23.98 -8.93 -15.91
CA SER A 150 23.49 -10.31 -16.04
C SER A 150 22.84 -10.55 -17.39
N ARG A 151 22.03 -9.59 -17.88
CA ARG A 151 21.40 -9.65 -19.19
C ARG A 151 22.42 -9.54 -20.33
N ALA A 152 23.37 -8.61 -20.24
CA ALA A 152 24.34 -8.38 -21.31
C ALA A 152 25.37 -9.51 -21.46
N ALA A 153 25.70 -10.19 -20.36
CA ALA A 153 26.60 -11.33 -20.34
C ALA A 153 25.88 -12.69 -20.36
N GLU A 154 24.54 -12.69 -20.46
CA GLU A 154 23.68 -13.89 -20.44
C GLU A 154 23.99 -14.84 -19.27
N LEU A 155 24.27 -14.28 -18.08
CA LEU A 155 24.72 -15.04 -16.91
C LEU A 155 23.67 -16.06 -16.44
N ASP A 156 22.40 -15.83 -16.75
CA ASP A 156 21.28 -16.73 -16.46
C ASP A 156 21.35 -18.05 -17.24
N LYS A 157 22.11 -18.10 -18.33
CA LYS A 157 22.29 -19.30 -19.17
C LYS A 157 23.54 -20.10 -18.82
N VAL A 158 24.33 -19.64 -17.85
CA VAL A 158 25.63 -20.20 -17.53
C VAL A 158 25.57 -20.83 -16.14
N PRO A 159 25.85 -22.15 -16.00
CA PRO A 159 25.93 -22.79 -14.69
C PRO A 159 26.94 -22.11 -13.77
N GLU A 160 26.65 -22.11 -12.46
CA GLU A 160 27.49 -21.43 -11.45
C GLU A 160 28.96 -21.89 -11.47
N PHE A 161 29.20 -23.20 -11.66
CA PHE A 161 30.56 -23.73 -11.72
C PHE A 161 31.33 -23.20 -12.94
N GLU A 162 30.67 -22.94 -14.08
CA GLU A 162 31.33 -22.34 -15.25
C GLU A 162 31.67 -20.88 -14.97
N LEU A 163 30.75 -20.10 -14.41
CA LEU A 163 30.99 -18.71 -14.01
C LEU A 163 32.18 -18.57 -13.06
N ALA A 164 32.31 -19.48 -12.09
CA ALA A 164 33.41 -19.49 -11.14
C ALA A 164 34.79 -19.64 -11.83
N THR A 165 34.84 -20.24 -13.02
CA THR A 165 36.09 -20.41 -13.78
C THR A 165 36.40 -19.25 -14.74
N TRP A 166 35.46 -18.34 -14.99
CA TRP A 166 35.62 -17.28 -16.00
C TRP A 166 36.79 -16.36 -15.72
N ALA A 167 37.03 -16.02 -14.45
CA ALA A 167 38.18 -15.19 -14.07
C ALA A 167 39.52 -15.87 -14.41
N GLN A 168 39.61 -17.18 -14.21
CA GLN A 168 40.80 -17.95 -14.59
C GLN A 168 40.96 -18.05 -16.11
N GLN A 169 39.89 -18.38 -16.84
CA GLN A 169 39.91 -18.44 -18.30
C GLN A 169 40.31 -17.08 -18.92
N ALA A 170 39.83 -15.97 -18.35
CA ALA A 170 40.22 -14.62 -18.75
C ALA A 170 41.71 -14.36 -18.51
N ALA A 171 42.23 -14.72 -17.33
CA ALA A 171 43.65 -14.55 -17.00
C ALA A 171 44.56 -15.38 -17.91
N GLU A 172 44.20 -16.63 -18.19
CA GLU A 172 44.92 -17.49 -19.13
C GLU A 172 44.93 -16.91 -20.55
N ALA A 173 43.79 -16.43 -21.03
CA ALA A 173 43.67 -15.84 -22.35
C ALA A 173 44.47 -14.53 -22.48
N GLU A 174 44.46 -13.66 -21.48
CA GLU A 174 45.27 -12.43 -21.46
C GLU A 174 46.77 -12.73 -21.40
N ALA A 175 47.19 -13.70 -20.58
CA ALA A 175 48.59 -14.13 -20.52
C ALA A 175 49.07 -14.68 -21.86
N TRP A 176 48.25 -15.49 -22.54
CA TRP A 176 48.54 -15.99 -23.88
C TRP A 176 48.59 -14.89 -24.94
N ALA A 177 47.74 -13.86 -24.83
CA ALA A 177 47.74 -12.71 -25.73
C ALA A 177 49.04 -11.90 -25.68
N VAL A 178 49.69 -11.86 -24.50
CA VAL A 178 50.99 -11.20 -24.29
C VAL A 178 52.15 -12.12 -24.67
N ASN A 179 52.05 -13.41 -24.34
CA ASN A 179 53.05 -14.42 -24.63
C ASN A 179 52.37 -15.69 -25.17
N ASN A 180 52.50 -15.95 -26.46
CA ASN A 180 51.86 -17.09 -27.14
C ASN A 180 52.33 -18.48 -26.64
N THR A 181 53.39 -18.55 -25.82
CA THR A 181 53.85 -19.78 -25.16
C THR A 181 53.32 -19.95 -23.74
N ALA A 182 52.57 -18.98 -23.20
CA ALA A 182 52.00 -19.06 -21.87
C ALA A 182 51.04 -20.25 -21.74
N ALA A 183 51.13 -20.94 -20.59
CA ALA A 183 50.27 -22.07 -20.30
C ALA A 183 48.83 -21.62 -20.06
N THR A 184 47.89 -22.31 -20.71
CA THR A 184 46.44 -22.09 -20.55
C THR A 184 45.77 -23.39 -20.13
N PRO A 185 46.14 -23.98 -18.97
CA PRO A 185 45.75 -25.34 -18.62
C PRO A 185 44.24 -25.57 -18.61
N MET A 186 43.44 -24.60 -18.15
CA MET A 186 41.99 -24.72 -18.16
C MET A 186 41.44 -24.67 -19.59
N LEU A 187 41.85 -23.68 -20.39
CA LEU A 187 41.43 -23.60 -21.79
C LEU A 187 41.89 -24.83 -22.59
N SER A 188 43.07 -25.37 -22.28
CA SER A 188 43.59 -26.61 -22.89
C SER A 188 42.73 -27.82 -22.56
N GLN A 189 42.29 -27.99 -21.31
CA GLN A 189 41.40 -29.08 -20.92
C GLN A 189 40.01 -28.93 -21.57
N ILE A 190 39.48 -27.71 -21.62
CA ILE A 190 38.21 -27.41 -22.28
C ILE A 190 38.29 -27.70 -23.79
N ALA A 191 39.37 -27.29 -24.45
CA ALA A 191 39.60 -27.57 -25.86
C ALA A 191 39.69 -29.07 -26.14
N LEU A 192 40.48 -29.79 -25.32
CA LEU A 192 40.64 -31.25 -25.40
C LEU A 192 39.30 -31.98 -25.24
N ALA A 193 38.53 -31.65 -24.21
CA ALA A 193 37.24 -32.28 -23.93
C ALA A 193 36.20 -32.00 -25.03
N ARG A 194 36.29 -30.84 -25.69
CA ARG A 194 35.38 -30.43 -26.77
C ARG A 194 35.83 -30.88 -28.17
N GLY A 195 37.07 -31.36 -28.32
CA GLY A 195 37.70 -31.53 -29.64
C GLY A 195 37.81 -30.21 -30.41
N ALA A 196 37.96 -29.09 -29.71
CA ALA A 196 38.05 -27.75 -30.31
C ALA A 196 39.51 -27.33 -30.54
N ASP A 197 39.73 -26.44 -31.50
CA ASP A 197 41.03 -25.79 -31.69
C ASP A 197 41.36 -24.88 -30.50
N LEU A 198 42.54 -25.05 -29.92
CA LEU A 198 42.95 -24.37 -28.70
C LEU A 198 43.17 -22.86 -28.95
N ASP A 199 43.73 -22.47 -30.09
CA ASP A 199 44.00 -21.06 -30.39
C ASP A 199 42.72 -20.30 -30.76
N ASP A 200 41.78 -20.94 -31.45
CA ASP A 200 40.43 -20.40 -31.63
C ASP A 200 39.71 -20.22 -30.30
N LEU A 201 39.79 -21.21 -29.39
CA LEU A 201 39.19 -21.09 -28.05
C LEU A 201 39.82 -19.95 -27.25
N ARG A 202 41.16 -19.83 -27.23
CA ARG A 202 41.87 -18.73 -26.56
C ARG A 202 41.47 -17.37 -27.10
N THR A 203 41.38 -17.24 -28.43
CA THR A 203 40.97 -16.00 -29.09
C THR A 203 39.54 -15.61 -28.72
N LYS A 204 38.62 -16.58 -28.72
CA LYS A 204 37.22 -16.37 -28.30
C LYS A 204 37.10 -16.01 -26.82
N ALA A 205 37.85 -16.71 -25.95
CA ALA A 205 37.91 -16.42 -24.52
C ALA A 205 38.43 -15.00 -24.25
N LEU A 206 39.53 -14.61 -24.90
CA LEU A 206 40.11 -13.26 -24.81
C LEU A 206 39.09 -12.18 -25.22
N LYS A 207 38.45 -12.35 -26.38
CA LYS A 207 37.45 -11.39 -26.89
C LYS A 207 36.30 -11.22 -25.89
N LYS A 208 35.76 -12.32 -25.36
CA LYS A 208 34.67 -12.28 -24.37
C LYS A 208 35.12 -11.65 -23.06
N ALA A 209 36.30 -12.02 -22.56
CA ALA A 209 36.87 -11.47 -21.33
C ALA A 209 37.03 -9.94 -21.41
N ARG A 210 37.60 -9.43 -22.51
CA ARG A 210 37.77 -7.99 -22.73
C ARG A 210 36.44 -7.25 -22.87
N ALA A 211 35.47 -7.82 -23.60
CA ALA A 211 34.14 -7.23 -23.75
C ALA A 211 33.41 -7.15 -22.40
N TYR A 212 33.43 -8.22 -21.62
CA TYR A 212 32.86 -8.25 -20.28
C TYR A 212 33.54 -7.26 -19.34
N SER A 213 34.88 -7.23 -19.32
CA SER A 213 35.66 -6.31 -18.49
C SER A 213 35.34 -4.84 -18.80
N ALA A 214 35.28 -4.47 -20.09
CA ALA A 214 34.91 -3.13 -20.52
C ALA A 214 33.49 -2.73 -20.09
N LEU A 215 32.53 -3.64 -20.27
CA LEU A 215 31.14 -3.42 -19.83
C LEU A 215 31.05 -3.27 -18.31
N ALA A 216 31.66 -4.19 -17.56
CA ALA A 216 31.64 -4.20 -16.10
C ALA A 216 32.26 -2.91 -15.53
N ALA A 217 33.40 -2.47 -16.07
CA ALA A 217 34.04 -1.22 -15.67
C ALA A 217 33.13 -0.01 -15.94
N HIS A 218 32.47 0.04 -17.10
CA HIS A 218 31.58 1.13 -17.46
C HIS A 218 30.35 1.20 -16.55
N VAL A 219 29.68 0.07 -16.33
CA VAL A 219 28.53 -0.03 -15.42
C VAL A 219 28.93 0.29 -13.99
N ALA A 220 30.10 -0.15 -13.53
CA ALA A 220 30.62 0.19 -12.20
C ALA A 220 30.80 1.70 -12.03
N GLY A 221 31.33 2.38 -13.06
CA GLY A 221 31.45 3.84 -13.09
C GLY A 221 30.10 4.56 -13.04
N GLN A 222 29.13 4.14 -13.86
CA GLN A 222 27.76 4.68 -13.82
C GLN A 222 27.10 4.49 -12.45
N ARG A 223 27.29 3.30 -11.84
CA ARG A 223 26.75 2.98 -10.52
C ARG A 223 27.34 3.90 -9.45
N GLN A 224 28.66 4.11 -9.47
CA GLN A 224 29.33 5.05 -8.55
C GLN A 224 28.79 6.47 -8.73
N ALA A 225 28.64 6.95 -9.97
CA ALA A 225 28.06 8.26 -10.24
C ALA A 225 26.63 8.41 -9.70
N TYR A 226 25.78 7.38 -9.83
CA TYR A 226 24.44 7.39 -9.23
C TYR A 226 24.48 7.38 -7.70
N VAL A 227 25.41 6.63 -7.09
CA VAL A 227 25.59 6.63 -5.63
C VAL A 227 26.08 7.98 -5.14
N ASP A 228 26.99 8.63 -5.85
CA ASP A 228 27.48 9.96 -5.50
C ASP A 228 26.35 11.00 -5.59
N ALA A 229 25.54 10.96 -6.64
CA ALA A 229 24.35 11.79 -6.76
C ALA A 229 23.35 11.54 -5.61
N LEU A 230 23.15 10.28 -5.22
CA LEU A 230 22.27 9.90 -4.12
C LEU A 230 22.80 10.40 -2.76
N ASN A 231 24.10 10.32 -2.54
CA ASN A 231 24.75 10.85 -1.35
C ASN A 231 24.57 12.38 -1.27
N ALA A 232 24.71 13.07 -2.39
CA ALA A 232 24.55 14.52 -2.49
C ALA A 232 23.09 15.01 -2.39
N ALA A 233 22.09 14.15 -2.63
CA ALA A 233 20.67 14.53 -2.59
C ALA A 233 20.24 15.06 -1.21
N ALA A 234 19.69 16.28 -1.16
CA ALA A 234 19.32 16.94 0.10
C ALA A 234 17.88 16.67 0.53
N ASP A 235 17.03 16.22 -0.38
CA ASP A 235 15.59 16.01 -0.18
C ASP A 235 15.05 14.89 -1.09
N LEU A 236 13.75 14.62 -0.97
CA LEU A 236 13.08 13.56 -1.72
C LEU A 236 13.02 13.85 -3.22
N ALA A 237 12.85 15.11 -3.62
CA ALA A 237 12.79 15.50 -5.02
C ALA A 237 14.12 15.19 -5.72
N ALA A 238 15.24 15.55 -5.10
CA ALA A 238 16.58 15.22 -5.60
C ALA A 238 16.81 13.70 -5.69
N VAL A 239 16.30 12.90 -4.74
CA VAL A 239 16.36 11.43 -4.81
C VAL A 239 15.55 10.90 -6.00
N ASP A 240 14.39 11.49 -6.30
CA ASP A 240 13.50 11.07 -7.38
C ASP A 240 13.98 11.51 -8.77
N GLU A 241 14.77 12.57 -8.86
CA GLU A 241 15.43 13.01 -10.09
C GLU A 241 16.50 12.03 -10.58
N ILE A 242 17.07 11.19 -9.70
CA ILE A 242 18.06 10.18 -10.09
C ILE A 242 17.38 9.10 -10.94
N LYS A 243 17.51 9.23 -12.26
CA LYS A 243 17.02 8.26 -13.24
C LYS A 243 18.11 7.22 -13.51
N ILE A 244 17.86 6.01 -13.03
CA ILE A 244 18.78 4.88 -13.17
C ILE A 244 18.64 4.33 -14.59
N ASN A 245 19.68 4.49 -15.41
CA ASN A 245 19.73 3.96 -16.76
C ASN A 245 21.15 3.52 -17.13
N TYR A 246 21.43 2.23 -17.02
CA TYR A 246 22.72 1.67 -17.39
C TYR A 246 22.82 1.44 -18.89
N SER A 247 23.96 1.79 -19.47
CA SER A 247 24.26 1.60 -20.89
C SER A 247 25.57 0.82 -21.08
N ALA A 248 25.79 0.36 -22.31
CA ALA A 248 27.06 -0.24 -22.70
C ALA A 248 28.08 0.84 -23.08
N PRO A 249 29.39 0.55 -23.05
CA PRO A 249 30.41 1.47 -23.53
C PRO A 249 30.14 1.91 -24.98
N GLY A 250 30.08 3.22 -25.23
CA GLY A 250 29.92 3.80 -26.58
C GLY A 250 28.49 3.79 -27.14
N ALA A 251 27.48 3.50 -26.30
CA ALA A 251 26.05 3.63 -26.62
C ALA A 251 25.53 5.07 -26.52
#